data_AF-A0A9E5L484-F1
#
_entry.id   AF-A0A9E5L484-F1
#
_cell.length_a   1.000
_cell.length_b   1.000
_cell.length_c   1.000
_cell.angle_alpha   90.00
_cell.angle_beta   90.00
_cell.angle_gamma   90.00
#
_symmetry.space_group_name_H-M   'P 1'
#
loop_
_entity.id
_entity.type
_entity.pdbx_description
1 polymer ?
#
loop_
_entity_poly.entity_id
_entity_poly.type
_entity_poly.pdbx_seq_one_letter_code
_entity_poly.pdbx_strand_id
1 'polypeptide(L)'
;MVTKRNIYLFFGLLACAYIFVYSYANAQEVTSAPIAGGIFDIAPSASADVMESNAAFDSDMTHPVLYLTPDKSELVRLDQDAASVIVGNPNHLSVMLDTPNTLVVVPRAQGASYFTVMGKDGSILMQRHAIVGGNQQDNYVRIRRSCGANSGNDCQETSVYFCPDVCHEVSLDQQASTSRRR
;
A
#
# COMPACT_ATOMS: atom_id res chain seq x y z
N MET A 1 5.31 8.96 -64.72
CA MET A 1 5.56 9.73 -63.47
C MET A 1 4.27 9.71 -62.65
N VAL A 2 4.34 9.16 -61.45
CA VAL A 2 3.21 8.78 -60.57
C VAL A 2 2.93 9.92 -59.59
N THR A 3 1.70 10.45 -59.59
CA THR A 3 1.30 11.51 -58.65
C THR A 3 0.53 10.91 -57.47
N LYS A 4 1.26 10.57 -56.41
CA LYS A 4 0.77 10.12 -55.10
C LYS A 4 0.03 11.26 -54.38
N ARG A 5 -1.28 11.40 -54.56
CA ARG A 5 -2.06 12.36 -53.75
C ARG A 5 -3.55 12.04 -53.68
N ASN A 6 -3.93 10.79 -53.40
CA ASN A 6 -5.36 10.46 -53.23
C ASN A 6 -5.66 9.14 -52.47
N ILE A 7 -4.89 8.80 -51.43
CA ILE A 7 -5.06 7.52 -50.71
C ILE A 7 -5.31 7.64 -49.20
N TYR A 8 -5.24 8.85 -48.61
CA TYR A 8 -5.37 9.01 -47.15
C TYR A 8 -6.76 9.41 -46.64
N LEU A 9 -7.75 9.59 -47.50
CA LEU A 9 -9.10 10.04 -47.07
C LEU A 9 -10.12 8.91 -46.83
N PHE A 10 -9.79 7.64 -47.13
CA PHE A 10 -10.73 6.52 -46.97
C PHE A 10 -10.53 5.65 -45.72
N PHE A 11 -9.44 5.84 -44.96
CA PHE A 11 -9.17 5.03 -43.75
C PHE A 11 -9.66 5.66 -42.44
N GLY A 12 -10.27 6.84 -42.48
CA GLY A 12 -10.65 7.60 -41.28
C GLY A 12 -12.03 7.29 -40.69
N LEU A 13 -12.82 6.38 -41.26
CA LEU A 13 -14.24 6.20 -40.91
C LEU A 13 -14.63 4.77 -40.46
N LEU A 14 -13.66 3.93 -40.11
CA LEU A 14 -13.90 2.52 -39.77
C LEU A 14 -13.26 2.07 -38.44
N ALA A 15 -13.08 3.01 -37.50
CA ALA A 15 -12.54 2.71 -36.16
C ALA A 15 -13.39 3.29 -35.00
N CYS A 16 -14.63 3.72 -35.25
CA CYS A 16 -15.53 4.27 -34.21
C CYS A 16 -16.68 3.34 -33.78
N ALA A 17 -16.70 2.07 -34.20
CA ALA A 17 -17.83 1.16 -33.97
C ALA A 17 -17.50 -0.14 -33.20
N TYR A 18 -16.34 -0.21 -32.53
CA TYR A 18 -16.01 -1.33 -31.65
C TYR A 18 -15.57 -0.75 -30.31
N ILE A 19 -16.49 -0.79 -29.34
CA ILE A 19 -16.34 -0.87 -27.87
C ILE A 19 -17.62 -0.23 -27.30
N PHE A 20 -18.74 -0.94 -27.42
CA PHE A 20 -19.99 -0.63 -26.71
C PHE A 20 -20.73 -1.91 -26.34
N VAL A 21 -20.02 -2.86 -25.75
CA VAL A 21 -20.57 -4.02 -25.02
C VAL A 21 -19.44 -4.39 -24.06
N TYR A 22 -19.53 -4.13 -22.76
CA TYR A 22 -20.17 -4.99 -21.78
C TYR A 22 -20.32 -4.21 -20.45
N SER A 23 -21.56 -3.81 -20.12
CA SER A 23 -21.96 -3.49 -18.75
C SER A 23 -23.12 -4.43 -18.40
N TYR A 24 -22.81 -5.57 -17.79
CA TYR A 24 -23.82 -6.35 -17.08
C TYR A 24 -23.83 -5.88 -15.62
N ALA A 25 -24.73 -4.94 -15.35
CA ALA A 25 -25.16 -4.65 -13.99
C ALA A 25 -26.06 -5.81 -13.52
N ASN A 26 -25.59 -6.61 -12.58
CA ASN A 26 -26.46 -7.52 -11.84
C ASN A 26 -27.13 -6.72 -10.71
N ALA A 27 -28.37 -6.30 -10.93
CA ALA A 27 -29.25 -5.88 -9.85
C ALA A 27 -29.89 -7.14 -9.25
N GLN A 28 -29.53 -7.50 -8.01
CA GLN A 28 -30.27 -8.49 -7.25
C GLN A 28 -31.38 -7.79 -6.48
N GLU A 29 -32.63 -7.99 -6.88
CA GLU A 29 -33.79 -7.71 -6.05
C GLU A 29 -33.77 -8.63 -4.83
N VAL A 30 -33.55 -8.05 -3.65
CA VAL A 30 -33.79 -8.71 -2.37
C VAL A 30 -35.30 -8.75 -2.17
N THR A 31 -35.92 -9.85 -2.60
CA THR A 31 -37.31 -10.17 -2.27
C THR A 31 -37.36 -10.60 -0.82
N SER A 32 -37.68 -9.65 0.08
CA SER A 32 -37.98 -9.94 1.47
C SER A 32 -39.33 -10.65 1.57
N ALA A 33 -39.31 -11.97 1.71
CA ALA A 33 -40.49 -12.73 2.13
C ALA A 33 -40.80 -12.45 3.61
N PRO A 34 -42.07 -12.31 4.01
CA PRO A 34 -42.45 -12.15 5.40
C PRO A 34 -42.29 -13.49 6.13
N ILE A 35 -41.44 -13.53 7.16
CA ILE A 35 -41.28 -14.70 8.03
C ILE A 35 -42.50 -14.76 8.96
N ALA A 36 -43.43 -15.66 8.63
CA ALA A 36 -44.46 -16.12 9.55
C ALA A 36 -43.80 -16.94 10.68
N GLY A 37 -44.29 -16.74 11.90
CA GLY A 37 -43.65 -17.14 13.15
C GLY A 37 -43.22 -18.61 13.23
N GLY A 38 -41.98 -18.77 13.67
CA GLY A 38 -41.40 -20.02 14.17
C GLY A 38 -40.39 -19.66 15.24
N ILE A 39 -40.53 -20.26 16.41
CA ILE A 39 -39.69 -20.05 17.60
C ILE A 39 -38.24 -20.36 17.21
N PHE A 40 -37.37 -19.34 17.24
CA PHE A 40 -35.96 -19.51 16.94
C PHE A 40 -35.29 -20.12 18.18
N ASP A 41 -35.13 -21.44 18.19
CA ASP A 41 -34.20 -22.13 19.10
C ASP A 41 -32.78 -21.72 18.70
N ILE A 42 -32.29 -20.62 19.29
CA ILE A 42 -30.88 -20.26 19.21
C ILE A 42 -30.15 -21.24 20.12
N ALA A 43 -29.59 -22.30 19.53
CA ALA A 43 -28.61 -23.11 20.23
C ALA A 43 -27.50 -22.20 20.78
N PRO A 44 -27.05 -22.37 22.04
CA PRO A 44 -25.91 -21.63 22.54
C PRO A 44 -24.72 -21.95 21.64
N SER A 45 -24.08 -20.92 21.10
CA SER A 45 -22.79 -21.07 20.46
C SER A 45 -21.87 -21.67 21.51
N ALA A 46 -21.57 -22.96 21.39
CA ALA A 46 -20.53 -23.59 22.18
C ALA A 46 -19.25 -22.79 21.90
N SER A 47 -18.85 -21.98 22.88
CA SER A 47 -17.52 -21.39 22.96
C SER A 47 -16.53 -22.54 23.15
N ALA A 48 -16.20 -23.21 22.05
CA ALA A 48 -14.94 -23.92 21.98
C ALA A 48 -13.87 -22.84 22.09
N ASP A 49 -12.98 -22.99 23.07
CA ASP A 49 -11.72 -22.28 23.16
C ASP A 49 -10.95 -22.49 21.84
N VAL A 50 -11.19 -21.63 20.85
CA VAL A 50 -10.32 -21.50 19.69
C VAL A 50 -9.19 -20.57 20.12
N MET A 51 -8.31 -21.09 20.98
CA MET A 51 -6.97 -20.55 21.06
C MET A 51 -6.27 -20.80 19.71
N GLU A 52 -5.73 -19.72 19.18
CA GLU A 52 -4.62 -19.70 18.22
C GLU A 52 -4.89 -20.19 16.78
N SER A 53 -5.41 -19.31 15.91
CA SER A 53 -5.07 -19.37 14.47
C SER A 53 -5.19 -18.03 13.74
N ASN A 54 -4.52 -16.98 14.26
CA ASN A 54 -4.22 -15.79 13.47
C ASN A 54 -2.86 -15.87 12.72
N ALA A 55 -2.27 -17.06 12.59
CA ALA A 55 -0.97 -17.27 11.93
C ALA A 55 -1.10 -17.91 10.53
N ALA A 56 -2.18 -17.61 9.80
CA ALA A 56 -2.39 -18.08 8.42
C ALA A 56 -2.33 -16.95 7.38
N PHE A 57 -1.72 -15.83 7.73
CA PHE A 57 -1.09 -14.96 6.75
C PHE A 57 0.40 -15.19 6.95
N ASP A 58 1.11 -15.61 5.89
CA ASP A 58 2.55 -15.42 5.76
C ASP A 58 3.49 -16.60 6.04
N SER A 59 3.26 -17.76 5.40
CA SER A 59 4.23 -18.88 5.38
C SER A 59 5.55 -18.56 4.65
N ASP A 60 5.61 -17.43 3.95
CA ASP A 60 6.70 -17.10 3.03
C ASP A 60 7.65 -16.03 3.59
N MET A 61 7.28 -15.33 4.66
CA MET A 61 8.23 -14.45 5.35
C MET A 61 9.20 -15.23 6.21
N THR A 62 10.45 -14.83 6.13
CA THR A 62 11.53 -15.42 6.92
C THR A 62 11.80 -14.64 8.21
N HIS A 63 11.24 -13.44 8.34
CA HIS A 63 11.51 -12.51 9.44
C HIS A 63 10.22 -11.87 9.98
N PRO A 64 10.17 -11.51 11.28
CA PRO A 64 8.99 -10.90 11.89
C PRO A 64 8.63 -9.57 11.23
N VAL A 65 7.45 -8.99 11.42
CA VAL A 65 7.11 -7.70 10.80
C VAL A 65 8.03 -6.56 11.32
N LEU A 66 8.42 -5.63 10.43
CA LEU A 66 9.17 -4.41 10.75
C LEU A 66 8.23 -3.24 10.96
N TYR A 67 8.21 -2.65 12.16
CA TYR A 67 7.43 -1.45 12.44
C TYR A 67 8.34 -0.23 12.40
N LEU A 68 8.04 0.71 11.50
CA LEU A 68 8.83 1.91 11.29
C LEU A 68 8.01 3.15 11.65
N THR A 69 8.67 4.12 12.26
CA THR A 69 8.12 5.46 12.40
C THR A 69 8.40 6.28 11.13
N PRO A 70 7.53 7.20 10.74
CA PRO A 70 7.70 7.97 9.50
C PRO A 70 8.93 8.88 9.48
N ASP A 71 9.52 9.17 10.64
CA ASP A 71 10.62 10.11 10.84
C ASP A 71 12.01 9.44 10.95
N LYS A 72 12.06 8.11 11.10
CA LYS A 72 13.30 7.40 11.48
C LYS A 72 13.61 6.27 10.50
N SER A 73 14.84 6.28 9.99
CA SER A 73 15.40 5.14 9.27
C SER A 73 15.89 4.06 10.23
N GLU A 74 15.77 2.81 9.82
CA GLU A 74 16.28 1.66 10.57
C GLU A 74 17.44 0.99 9.84
N LEU A 75 18.45 0.56 10.60
CA LEU A 75 19.55 -0.24 10.10
C LEU A 75 19.26 -1.70 10.37
N VAL A 76 19.15 -2.50 9.31
CA VAL A 76 18.94 -3.94 9.41
C VAL A 76 20.24 -4.63 9.02
N ARG A 77 20.82 -5.40 9.95
CA ARG A 77 22.00 -6.23 9.70
C ARG A 77 21.60 -7.59 9.18
N LEU A 78 22.37 -8.08 8.22
CA LEU A 78 22.24 -9.38 7.60
C LEU A 78 23.36 -10.30 8.08
N ASP A 79 23.07 -11.58 8.20
CA ASP A 79 24.07 -12.59 8.54
C ASP A 79 25.00 -12.91 7.36
N GLN A 80 24.59 -12.56 6.14
CA GLN A 80 25.29 -12.85 4.88
C GLN A 80 25.27 -11.64 3.95
N ASP A 81 26.23 -11.61 3.02
CA ASP A 81 26.31 -10.58 1.99
C ASP A 81 25.14 -10.68 1.01
N ALA A 82 24.32 -9.63 0.97
CA ALA A 82 23.32 -9.42 -0.05
C ALA A 82 23.94 -8.91 -1.36
N ALA A 83 23.32 -9.31 -2.46
CA ALA A 83 23.60 -8.81 -3.80
C ALA A 83 22.54 -7.80 -4.25
N SER A 84 21.29 -7.98 -3.84
CA SER A 84 20.19 -7.13 -4.28
C SER A 84 19.05 -7.09 -3.27
N VAL A 85 18.22 -6.06 -3.44
CA VAL A 85 17.01 -5.81 -2.67
C VAL A 85 15.88 -5.52 -3.64
N ILE A 86 14.73 -6.13 -3.37
CA ILE A 86 13.48 -5.89 -4.06
C ILE A 86 12.51 -5.28 -3.06
N VAL A 87 11.99 -4.10 -3.37
CA VAL A 87 10.98 -3.43 -2.56
C VAL A 87 9.63 -3.59 -3.25
N GLY A 88 8.63 -4.08 -2.53
CA GLY A 88 7.29 -4.31 -3.06
C GLY A 88 6.62 -3.00 -3.48
N ASN A 89 6.44 -2.08 -2.53
CA ASN A 89 5.90 -0.75 -2.80
C ASN A 89 6.90 0.35 -2.40
N PRO A 90 7.56 1.00 -3.37
CA PRO A 90 8.54 2.05 -3.08
C PRO A 90 7.90 3.34 -2.56
N ASN A 91 6.59 3.56 -2.73
CA ASN A 91 5.92 4.78 -2.28
C ASN A 91 5.87 4.90 -0.76
N HIS A 92 5.85 3.77 -0.05
CA HIS A 92 5.84 3.74 1.42
C HIS A 92 7.22 3.52 2.01
N LEU A 93 8.11 2.84 1.30
CA LEU A 93 9.39 2.38 1.83
C LEU A 93 10.49 2.50 0.78
N SER A 94 11.69 2.88 1.18
CA SER A 94 12.91 2.70 0.39
C SER A 94 13.89 1.86 1.19
N VAL A 95 14.57 0.93 0.53
CA VAL A 95 15.60 0.09 1.16
C VAL A 95 16.82 0.14 0.28
N MET A 96 17.97 0.45 0.88
CA MET A 96 19.25 0.48 0.20
C MET A 96 20.29 -0.34 0.96
N LEU A 97 21.24 -0.89 0.22
CA LEU A 97 22.44 -1.52 0.78
C LEU A 97 23.48 -0.42 1.04
N ASP A 98 23.80 -0.17 2.31
CA ASP A 98 24.92 0.69 2.69
C ASP A 98 26.24 -0.10 2.60
N THR A 99 26.23 -1.32 3.16
CA THR A 99 27.25 -2.34 2.95
C THR A 99 26.58 -3.63 2.47
N PRO A 100 27.34 -4.63 1.94
CA PRO A 100 26.74 -5.90 1.51
C PRO A 100 25.92 -6.60 2.60
N ASN A 101 26.21 -6.37 3.88
CA ASN A 101 25.51 -6.97 5.01
C ASN A 101 24.70 -5.97 5.86
N THR A 102 24.56 -4.71 5.42
CA THR A 102 23.81 -3.69 6.16
C THR A 102 22.84 -2.95 5.24
N LEU A 103 21.56 -3.02 5.60
CA LEU A 103 20.47 -2.35 4.92
C LEU A 103 20.09 -1.07 5.68
N VAL A 104 19.86 0.00 4.93
CA VAL A 104 19.19 1.21 5.44
C VAL A 104 17.77 1.20 4.94
N VAL A 105 16.84 1.05 5.86
CA VAL A 105 15.41 1.05 5.60
C VAL A 105 14.86 2.43 5.92
N VAL A 106 14.43 3.16 4.88
CA VAL A 106 13.96 4.54 4.96
C VAL A 106 12.45 4.57 4.71
N PRO A 107 11.63 4.94 5.70
CA PRO A 107 10.21 5.17 5.48
C PRO A 107 9.99 6.42 4.61
N ARG A 108 9.04 6.35 3.67
CA ARG A 108 8.68 7.48 2.78
C ARG A 108 7.28 8.01 3.05
N ALA A 109 6.33 7.12 3.24
CA ALA A 109 4.94 7.46 3.53
C ALA A 109 4.30 6.37 4.37
N GLN A 110 3.29 6.73 5.16
CA GLN A 110 2.52 5.75 5.91
C GLN A 110 1.90 4.71 4.99
N GLY A 111 1.91 3.45 5.44
CA GLY A 111 1.38 2.32 4.67
C GLY A 111 2.10 1.03 5.00
N ALA A 112 1.64 -0.04 4.37
CA ALA A 112 2.29 -1.34 4.42
C ALA A 112 3.08 -1.58 3.13
N SER A 113 4.26 -2.15 3.28
CA SER A 113 5.10 -2.62 2.19
C SER A 113 5.76 -3.93 2.61
N TYR A 114 6.63 -4.46 1.77
CA TYR A 114 7.52 -5.55 2.11
C TYR A 114 8.79 -5.39 1.28
N PHE A 115 9.84 -6.06 1.72
CA PHE A 115 11.06 -6.14 0.94
C PHE A 115 11.66 -7.54 1.03
N THR A 116 12.33 -7.93 -0.03
CA THR A 116 13.06 -9.18 -0.16
C THR A 116 14.52 -8.86 -0.45
N VAL A 117 15.41 -9.48 0.30
CA VAL A 117 16.85 -9.35 0.21
C VAL A 117 17.38 -10.65 -0.36
N MET A 118 18.21 -10.57 -1.39
CA MET A 118 18.74 -11.75 -2.07
C MET A 118 20.27 -11.80 -2.04
N GLY A 119 20.79 -13.01 -1.95
CA GLY A 119 22.21 -13.31 -2.07
C GLY A 119 22.70 -13.31 -3.52
N LYS A 120 24.02 -13.43 -3.70
CA LYS A 120 24.67 -13.48 -5.02
C LYS A 120 24.27 -14.70 -5.86
N ASP A 121 23.84 -15.76 -5.18
CA ASP A 121 23.35 -17.02 -5.75
C ASP A 121 21.85 -16.99 -6.08
N GLY A 122 21.16 -15.89 -5.78
CA GLY A 122 19.72 -15.77 -5.93
C GLY A 122 18.91 -16.39 -4.78
N SER A 123 19.56 -16.82 -3.70
CA SER A 123 18.86 -17.26 -2.49
C SER A 123 18.17 -16.09 -1.79
N ILE A 124 17.02 -16.34 -1.17
CA ILE A 124 16.33 -15.36 -0.34
C ILE A 124 17.01 -15.35 1.03
N LEU A 125 17.70 -14.26 1.36
CA LEU A 125 18.36 -14.09 2.65
C LEU A 125 17.39 -13.57 3.70
N MET A 126 16.48 -12.68 3.29
CA MET A 126 15.48 -12.07 4.17
C MET A 126 14.26 -11.69 3.35
N GLN A 127 13.08 -11.96 3.91
CA GLN A 127 11.81 -11.51 3.40
C GLN A 127 11.02 -11.02 4.60
N ARG A 128 10.61 -9.76 4.56
CA ARG A 128 9.99 -9.09 5.71
C ARG A 128 8.91 -8.11 5.29
N HIS A 129 7.77 -8.13 5.97
CA HIS A 129 6.80 -7.04 5.91
C HIS A 129 7.33 -5.81 6.65
N ALA A 130 7.03 -4.62 6.11
CA ALA A 130 7.35 -3.35 6.75
C ALA A 130 6.09 -2.48 6.82
N ILE A 131 5.77 -2.01 8.03
CA ILE A 131 4.63 -1.15 8.28
C ILE A 131 5.14 0.20 8.77
N VAL A 132 4.90 1.24 7.97
CA VAL A 132 5.25 2.62 8.28
C VAL A 132 4.07 3.30 8.95
N GLY A 133 4.26 3.78 10.18
CA GLY A 133 3.20 4.33 11.01
C GLY A 133 2.27 3.27 11.61
N GLY A 134 2.72 2.02 11.66
CA GLY A 134 2.05 0.94 12.40
C GLY A 134 2.33 1.06 13.90
N ASN A 135 1.29 0.94 14.72
CA ASN A 135 1.38 1.14 16.16
C ASN A 135 2.29 0.12 16.85
N GLN A 136 3.49 0.56 17.22
CA GLN A 136 4.26 -0.01 18.33
C GLN A 136 4.87 1.08 19.23
N GLN A 137 4.62 2.37 18.92
CA GLN A 137 5.15 3.52 19.65
C GLN A 137 4.03 4.52 19.93
N ASP A 138 3.87 4.91 21.19
CA ASP A 138 2.70 5.66 21.70
C ASP A 138 2.68 7.15 21.33
N ASN A 139 3.72 7.65 20.65
CA ASN A 139 3.95 9.09 20.48
C ASN A 139 3.56 9.62 19.08
N TYR A 140 2.80 8.86 18.28
CA TYR A 140 2.39 9.26 16.93
C TYR A 140 0.88 9.44 16.83
N VAL A 141 0.45 10.57 16.25
CA VAL A 141 -0.96 10.90 16.02
C VAL A 141 -1.20 11.19 14.55
N ARG A 142 -2.19 10.52 13.95
CA ARG A 142 -2.66 10.83 12.60
C ARG A 142 -3.99 11.59 12.67
N ILE A 143 -4.02 12.79 12.10
CA ILE A 143 -5.23 13.61 12.00
C ILE A 143 -5.70 13.57 10.54
N ARG A 144 -6.91 13.07 10.33
CA ARG A 144 -7.62 13.14 9.05
C ARG A 144 -8.66 14.27 9.12
N ARG A 145 -8.59 15.22 8.19
CA ARG A 145 -9.50 16.37 8.09
C ARG A 145 -10.38 16.22 6.86
N SER A 146 -11.65 16.60 6.97
CA SER A 146 -12.56 16.64 5.82
C SER A 146 -12.39 17.96 5.06
N CYS A 147 -11.79 17.90 3.88
CA CYS A 147 -11.68 19.05 2.98
C CYS A 147 -12.96 19.20 2.15
N GLY A 148 -13.61 20.36 2.24
CA GLY A 148 -14.80 20.68 1.47
C GLY A 148 -14.47 21.24 0.08
N ALA A 149 -15.44 21.28 -0.83
CA ALA A 149 -15.25 21.79 -2.19
C ALA A 149 -14.79 23.27 -2.28
N ASN A 150 -14.96 24.04 -1.20
CA ASN A 150 -14.53 25.44 -1.11
C ASN A 150 -13.27 25.63 -0.25
N SER A 151 -12.70 24.55 0.27
CA SER A 151 -11.42 24.59 0.97
C SER A 151 -10.35 24.77 -0.10
N GLY A 152 -9.67 25.92 -0.14
CA GLY A 152 -8.61 26.18 -1.12
C GLY A 152 -7.47 25.13 -1.06
N ASN A 153 -6.43 25.33 -1.86
CA ASN A 153 -5.26 24.42 -1.98
C ASN A 153 -4.48 24.16 -0.67
N ASP A 154 -4.90 24.75 0.45
CA ASP A 154 -4.29 24.68 1.77
C ASP A 154 -4.92 23.60 2.68
N CYS A 155 -5.96 22.90 2.20
CA CYS A 155 -6.55 21.82 2.98
C CYS A 155 -5.79 20.51 2.78
N GLN A 156 -4.98 20.15 3.77
CA GLN A 156 -4.37 18.81 3.83
C GLN A 156 -5.33 17.81 4.48
N GLU A 157 -5.78 16.83 3.70
CA GLU A 157 -6.71 15.79 4.16
C GLU A 157 -6.11 14.94 5.29
N THR A 158 -4.79 14.69 5.28
CA THR A 158 -4.13 13.88 6.31
C THR A 158 -2.83 14.53 6.74
N SER A 159 -2.61 14.59 8.05
CA SER A 159 -1.37 15.07 8.68
C SER A 159 -0.97 14.15 9.82
N VAL A 160 0.32 14.12 10.12
CA VAL A 160 0.93 13.21 11.09
C VAL A 160 1.75 14.03 12.06
N TYR A 161 1.61 13.74 13.34
CA TYR A 161 2.33 14.44 14.41
C TYR A 161 3.09 13.45 15.27
N PHE A 162 4.27 13.87 15.73
CA PHE A 162 5.06 13.22 16.77
C PHE A 162 4.97 14.04 18.07
N CYS A 163 4.52 13.43 19.16
CA CYS A 163 4.15 14.11 20.41
C CYS A 163 4.81 13.47 21.64
N PRO A 164 6.13 13.67 21.88
CA PRO A 164 6.77 13.23 23.12
C PRO A 164 6.38 14.12 24.31
N ASP A 165 6.26 15.44 24.10
CA ASP A 165 5.80 16.44 25.07
C ASP A 165 4.88 17.45 24.39
N VAL A 166 5.36 18.05 23.29
CA VAL A 166 4.60 18.91 22.39
C VAL A 166 4.56 18.28 21.00
N CYS A 167 3.47 18.47 20.26
CA CYS A 167 3.26 17.84 18.97
C CYS A 167 3.97 18.59 17.84
N HIS A 168 4.78 17.86 17.08
CA HIS A 168 5.47 18.35 15.89
C HIS A 168 4.97 17.63 14.64
N GLU A 169 4.69 18.38 13.58
CA GLU A 169 4.25 17.80 12.31
C GLU A 169 5.39 17.05 11.61
N VAL A 170 5.10 15.84 11.15
CA VAL A 170 6.00 15.01 10.35
C VAL A 170 5.52 15.10 8.90
N SER A 171 6.08 16.06 8.14
CA SER A 171 5.71 16.26 6.73
C SER A 171 6.16 15.07 5.89
N LEU A 172 5.20 14.38 5.25
CA LEU A 172 5.48 13.24 4.34
C LEU A 172 5.83 13.70 2.90
N ASP A 173 5.75 15.00 2.61
CA ASP A 173 5.67 15.54 1.24
C ASP A 173 6.97 16.16 0.67
N GLN A 174 8.16 15.80 1.14
CA GLN A 174 9.39 16.47 0.67
C GLN A 174 9.90 16.08 -0.74
N GLN A 175 9.16 15.34 -1.58
CA GLN A 175 9.69 14.89 -2.89
C GLN A 175 9.02 15.44 -4.15
N ALA A 176 8.06 16.37 -4.07
CA ALA A 176 7.33 16.84 -5.27
C ALA A 176 7.67 18.25 -5.79
N SER A 177 8.64 18.99 -5.24
CA SER A 177 8.81 20.41 -5.58
C SER A 177 10.21 20.86 -6.04
N THR A 178 11.05 19.98 -6.62
CA THR A 178 12.40 20.40 -7.07
C THR A 178 12.88 19.80 -8.40
N SER A 179 11.99 19.54 -9.37
CA SER A 179 12.39 19.08 -10.71
C SER A 179 11.66 19.79 -11.86
N ARG A 180 11.42 21.10 -11.72
CA ARG A 180 10.90 21.93 -12.82
C ARG A 180 11.72 23.21 -13.02
N ARG A 181 13.03 23.05 -13.18
CA ARG A 181 13.91 24.06 -13.78
C ARG A 181 15.05 23.38 -14.55
N ARG A 182 14.82 23.13 -15.84
CA ARG A 182 15.68 23.51 -16.96
C ARG A 182 15.03 23.10 -18.27
#